data_AF-A0A7V9H9U0-F1
#
_entry.id   AF-A0A7V9H9U0-F1
#
_cell.length_a   1.000
_cell.length_b   1.000
_cell.length_c   1.000
_cell.angle_alpha   90.00
_cell.angle_beta   90.00
_cell.angle_gamma   90.00
#
_symmetry.space_group_name_H-M   'P 1'
#
loop_
_entity.id
_entity.type
_entity.pdbx_description
1 polymer ?
#
loop_
_entity_poly.entity_id
_entity_poly.type
_entity_poly.pdbx_seq_one_letter_code
_entity_poly.pdbx_strand_id
1 'polypeptide(L)'
;MAAVPAAGQVFGFTGSSVPPRRAAGLLAPFPVVRISGRIYRTRVLIKLLTVKAPRGAEISVRCTGPSCGRPSQRLTARSGRVNRRLHRFERTLRAGSMLEIRVYKAGMIGKYTRFTVRRAKLPGRSDRCLSLNHRSPRSCPGG
;
A
#
# COMPACT_ATOMS: atom_id res chain seq x y z
N MET A 1 -6.57 -75.00 -6.29
CA MET A 1 -7.55 -73.89 -6.26
C MET A 1 -7.39 -73.15 -4.93
N ALA A 2 -7.68 -71.85 -4.92
CA ALA A 2 -7.43 -70.81 -3.89
C ALA A 2 -6.01 -70.18 -3.99
N ALA A 3 -5.81 -69.12 -4.77
CA ALA A 3 -6.31 -67.72 -4.70
C ALA A 3 -5.37 -66.82 -3.87
N VAL A 4 -4.76 -65.87 -4.58
CA VAL A 4 -3.93 -64.75 -4.12
C VAL A 4 -4.81 -63.73 -3.38
N PRO A 5 -4.29 -62.95 -2.41
CA PRO A 5 -4.33 -61.52 -2.66
C PRO A 5 -3.05 -60.76 -2.28
N ALA A 6 -2.77 -59.77 -3.12
CA ALA A 6 -1.72 -58.78 -2.98
C ALA A 6 -2.01 -57.82 -1.80
N ALA A 7 -1.02 -57.61 -0.94
CA ALA A 7 -1.07 -56.55 0.07
C ALA A 7 -0.74 -55.21 -0.60
N GLY A 8 -1.80 -54.51 -1.03
CA GLY A 8 -1.73 -53.14 -1.50
C GLY A 8 -1.91 -52.13 -0.37
N GLN A 9 -0.94 -51.21 -0.28
CA GLN A 9 -1.04 -49.79 0.16
C GLN A 9 -1.43 -49.57 1.64
N VAL A 10 -1.00 -48.53 2.35
CA VAL A 10 -1.36 -47.12 2.15
C VAL A 10 -0.30 -46.21 2.80
N PHE A 11 0.32 -45.31 2.03
CA PHE A 11 1.05 -44.17 2.61
C PHE A 11 0.01 -43.09 2.96
N GLY A 12 -0.31 -42.98 4.24
CA GLY A 12 -1.10 -41.87 4.75
C GLY A 12 -0.33 -40.56 4.55
N PHE A 13 -0.73 -39.76 3.56
CA PHE A 13 -0.37 -38.35 3.55
C PHE A 13 -1.10 -37.69 4.71
N THR A 14 -0.36 -37.41 5.78
CA THR A 14 -0.81 -36.50 6.83
C THR A 14 -1.07 -35.16 6.18
N GLY A 15 -2.36 -34.86 6.01
CA GLY A 15 -2.84 -33.58 5.53
C GLY A 15 -2.15 -32.47 6.31
N SER A 16 -1.32 -31.70 5.61
CA SER A 16 -0.64 -30.54 6.14
C SER A 16 -1.70 -29.60 6.73
N SER A 17 -1.77 -29.54 8.05
CA SER A 17 -2.57 -28.59 8.81
C SER A 17 -1.96 -27.21 8.65
N VAL A 18 -2.06 -26.65 7.43
CA VAL A 18 -1.82 -25.24 7.22
C VAL A 18 -2.92 -24.53 8.01
N PRO A 19 -2.61 -23.84 9.13
CA PRO A 19 -3.63 -23.07 9.82
C PRO A 19 -4.25 -22.13 8.78
N PRO A 20 -5.59 -21.96 8.73
CA PRO A 20 -6.20 -21.04 7.79
C PRO A 20 -5.49 -19.71 7.99
N ARG A 21 -4.66 -19.32 7.00
CA ARG A 21 -3.99 -18.03 7.00
C ARG A 21 -5.14 -17.05 7.12
N ARG A 22 -5.36 -16.49 8.32
CA ARG A 22 -6.46 -15.56 8.62
C ARG A 22 -6.61 -14.70 7.39
N ALA A 23 -7.69 -14.88 6.63
CA ALA A 23 -7.84 -14.25 5.33
C ALA A 23 -7.57 -12.77 5.57
N ALA A 24 -6.45 -12.30 5.03
CA ALA A 24 -5.89 -11.02 5.41
C ALA A 24 -6.95 -9.97 5.17
N GLY A 25 -7.55 -9.45 6.25
CA GLY A 25 -8.60 -8.46 6.12
C GLY A 25 -8.05 -7.24 5.39
N LEU A 26 -8.81 -6.73 4.42
CA LEU A 26 -8.57 -5.38 3.90
C LEU A 26 -8.68 -4.40 5.08
N LEU A 27 -7.84 -3.37 5.09
CA LEU A 27 -8.01 -2.26 6.02
C LEU A 27 -9.44 -1.73 5.91
N ALA A 28 -10.18 -1.71 7.01
CA ALA A 28 -11.53 -1.17 7.09
C ALA A 28 -11.56 0.09 7.98
N PRO A 29 -12.03 1.25 7.48
CA PRO A 29 -12.32 1.55 6.08
C PRO A 29 -11.06 1.52 5.19
N PHE A 30 -11.24 1.25 3.89
CA PHE A 30 -10.10 1.19 2.96
C PHE A 30 -9.44 2.57 2.84
N PRO A 31 -8.10 2.66 2.89
CA PRO A 31 -7.45 3.95 2.93
C PRO A 31 -7.69 4.78 1.67
N VAL A 32 -7.98 6.06 1.83
CA VAL A 32 -8.17 7.00 0.71
C VAL A 32 -7.08 8.05 0.74
N VAL A 33 -6.25 8.09 -0.31
CA VAL A 33 -5.20 9.11 -0.47
C VAL A 33 -5.70 10.19 -1.42
N ARG A 34 -6.01 11.36 -0.87
CA ARG A 34 -6.46 12.55 -1.62
C ARG A 34 -5.26 13.47 -1.87
N ILE A 35 -5.00 13.73 -3.14
CA ILE A 35 -3.97 14.66 -3.61
C ILE A 35 -4.70 15.71 -4.45
N SER A 36 -4.58 16.98 -4.11
CA SER A 36 -5.05 18.09 -4.96
C SER A 36 -3.98 19.15 -5.12
N GLY A 37 -4.05 19.88 -6.23
CA GLY A 37 -2.96 20.75 -6.62
C GLY A 37 -3.17 21.43 -7.96
N ARG A 38 -2.12 22.11 -8.42
CA ARG A 38 -2.03 22.67 -9.77
C ARG A 38 -0.93 21.95 -10.53
N ILE A 39 -1.22 21.59 -11.78
CA ILE A 39 -0.28 20.92 -12.67
C ILE A 39 0.27 21.96 -13.64
N TYR A 40 1.60 22.05 -13.74
CA TYR A 40 2.33 22.87 -14.70
C TYR A 40 3.13 21.96 -15.64
N ARG A 41 3.63 22.52 -16.76
CA ARG A 41 4.42 21.77 -17.76
C ARG A 41 5.60 21.00 -17.18
N THR A 42 6.29 21.51 -16.16
CA THR A 42 7.50 20.88 -15.60
C THR A 42 7.43 20.65 -14.09
N ARG A 43 6.31 21.04 -13.46
CA ARG A 43 6.17 21.10 -12.00
C ARG A 43 4.73 20.80 -11.59
N VAL A 44 4.53 20.32 -10.37
CA VAL A 44 3.22 20.15 -9.76
C VAL A 44 3.25 20.82 -8.40
N LEU A 45 2.32 21.73 -8.16
CA LEU A 45 2.09 22.28 -6.83
C LEU A 45 1.06 21.40 -6.12
N ILE A 46 1.49 20.66 -5.10
CA ILE A 46 0.57 19.94 -4.22
C ILE A 46 0.01 20.95 -3.21
N LYS A 47 -1.29 21.23 -3.29
CA LYS A 47 -2.00 22.13 -2.37
C LYS A 47 -2.58 21.38 -1.17
N LEU A 48 -2.99 20.13 -1.37
CA LEU A 48 -3.56 19.29 -0.33
C LEU A 48 -3.06 17.86 -0.48
N LEU A 49 -2.51 17.32 0.59
CA LEU A 49 -2.23 15.89 0.71
C LEU A 49 -2.87 15.37 1.99
N THR A 50 -3.92 14.57 1.84
CA THR A 50 -4.64 13.98 2.98
C THR A 50 -4.77 12.48 2.81
N VAL A 51 -4.52 11.73 3.89
CA VAL A 51 -4.66 10.28 3.94
C VAL A 51 -5.76 9.92 4.92
N LYS A 52 -6.82 9.29 4.43
CA LYS A 52 -7.85 8.67 5.24
C LYS A 52 -7.38 7.26 5.63
N ALA A 53 -7.12 6.99 6.91
CA ALA A 53 -6.67 5.68 7.40
C ALA A 53 -7.35 5.33 8.74
N PRO A 54 -7.57 4.03 9.03
CA PRO A 54 -8.15 3.60 10.30
C PRO A 54 -7.18 3.86 11.47
N ARG A 55 -7.75 3.90 12.69
CA ARG A 55 -6.96 4.08 13.92
C ARG A 55 -5.91 2.99 14.05
N GLY A 56 -4.69 3.41 14.39
CA GLY A 56 -3.55 2.50 14.56
C GLY A 56 -2.91 2.04 13.25
N ALA A 57 -3.35 2.54 12.09
CA ALA A 57 -2.60 2.37 10.84
C ALA A 57 -1.35 3.25 10.83
N GLU A 58 -0.25 2.72 10.32
CA GLU A 58 0.97 3.45 10.03
C GLU A 58 0.89 4.04 8.61
N ILE A 59 1.20 5.32 8.51
CA ILE A 59 1.28 6.07 7.26
C ILE A 59 2.75 6.47 7.08
N SER A 60 3.38 5.91 6.06
CA SER A 60 4.76 6.18 5.67
C SER A 60 4.79 6.84 4.31
N VAL A 61 5.36 8.04 4.26
CA VAL A 61 5.48 8.84 3.04
C VAL A 61 6.95 8.97 2.70
N ARG A 62 7.32 8.67 1.47
CA ARG A 62 8.68 8.85 0.95
C ARG A 62 8.64 9.75 -0.27
N CYS A 63 9.48 10.78 -0.29
CA CYS A 63 9.67 11.64 -1.45
C CYS A 63 11.09 11.42 -1.97
N THR A 64 11.21 11.08 -3.24
CA THR A 64 12.50 10.92 -3.93
C THR A 64 12.55 11.80 -5.17
N GLY A 65 13.70 12.43 -5.42
CA GLY A 65 13.94 13.24 -6.63
C GLY A 65 14.32 14.69 -6.34
N PRO A 66 14.47 15.51 -7.40
CA PRO A 66 15.23 16.76 -7.39
C PRO A 66 14.60 17.91 -6.60
N SER A 67 13.36 17.77 -6.12
CA SER A 67 12.67 18.80 -5.35
C SER A 67 12.04 18.27 -4.06
N CYS A 68 12.43 17.07 -3.66
CA CYS A 68 12.06 16.51 -2.37
C CYS A 68 12.96 17.12 -1.30
N GLY A 69 12.51 18.21 -0.67
CA GLY A 69 13.27 18.82 0.43
C GLY A 69 13.27 17.98 1.71
N ARG A 70 12.31 17.06 1.88
CA ARG A 70 12.31 16.06 2.97
C ARG A 70 12.14 14.68 2.37
N PRO A 71 13.02 13.72 2.69
CA PRO A 71 13.05 12.43 2.00
C PRO A 71 11.96 11.48 2.49
N SER A 72 11.56 11.55 3.76
CA SER A 72 10.50 10.69 4.29
C SER A 72 9.84 11.23 5.56
N GLN A 73 8.65 10.75 5.85
CA GLN A 73 7.93 10.97 7.09
C GLN A 73 7.14 9.70 7.43
N ARG A 74 7.18 9.26 8.69
CA ARG A 74 6.30 8.21 9.20
C ARG A 74 5.45 8.76 10.33
N LEU A 75 4.20 8.34 10.39
CA LEU A 75 3.27 8.70 11.44
C LEU A 75 2.23 7.59 11.63
N THR A 76 1.80 7.40 12.86
CA THR A 76 0.67 6.53 13.17
C THR A 76 -0.61 7.37 13.20
N ALA A 77 -1.70 6.85 12.64
CA ALA A 77 -3.03 7.45 12.79
C ALA A 77 -3.49 7.34 14.25
N ARG A 78 -3.16 8.36 15.05
CA ARG A 78 -3.52 8.49 16.47
C ARG A 78 -4.77 9.38 16.63
N SER A 79 -5.86 8.79 17.12
CA SER A 79 -7.21 9.37 17.33
C SER A 79 -8.22 9.20 16.18
N GLY A 80 -9.52 9.17 16.54
CA GLY A 80 -10.69 8.92 15.68
C GLY A 80 -10.89 9.86 14.48
N ARG A 81 -9.95 10.76 14.20
CA ARG A 81 -9.87 11.46 12.91
C ARG A 81 -9.26 10.51 11.88
N VAL A 82 -10.13 10.00 11.02
CA VAL A 82 -9.75 9.14 9.90
C VAL A 82 -8.82 9.88 8.93
N ASN A 83 -8.93 11.21 8.82
CA ASN A 83 -8.15 12.02 7.88
C ASN A 83 -6.87 12.61 8.51
N ARG A 84 -5.71 12.33 7.91
CA ARG A 84 -4.41 12.91 8.27
C ARG A 84 -3.87 13.78 7.14
N ARG A 85 -3.73 15.08 7.43
CA ARG A 85 -3.15 16.05 6.48
C ARG A 85 -1.64 16.08 6.63
N LEU A 86 -0.95 16.05 5.49
CA LEU A 86 0.49 15.90 5.38
C LEU A 86 1.14 17.17 4.85
N HIS A 87 1.06 18.26 5.64
CA HIS A 87 1.53 19.60 5.27
C HIS A 87 2.99 19.62 4.77
N ARG A 88 3.85 18.72 5.27
CA ARG A 88 5.26 18.66 4.85
C ARG A 88 5.46 18.36 3.37
N PHE A 89 4.46 17.78 2.70
CA PHE A 89 4.50 17.43 1.28
C PHE A 89 3.57 18.31 0.42
N GLU A 90 2.90 19.31 1.04
CA GLU A 90 2.13 20.35 0.33
C GLU A 90 3.08 21.40 -0.23
N ARG A 91 3.80 21.02 -1.29
CA ARG A 91 4.87 21.83 -1.90
C ARG A 91 4.90 21.68 -3.41
N THR A 92 5.75 22.48 -4.05
CA THR A 92 6.07 22.31 -5.46
C THR A 92 7.06 21.17 -5.67
N LEU A 93 6.66 20.22 -6.51
CA LEU A 93 7.49 19.11 -6.99
C LEU A 93 7.86 19.32 -8.46
N ARG A 94 9.13 19.18 -8.80
CA ARG A 94 9.67 19.22 -10.17
C ARG A 94 9.53 17.85 -10.84
N ALA A 95 9.47 17.82 -12.16
CA ALA A 95 9.55 16.59 -12.96
C ALA A 95 10.70 15.69 -12.49
N GLY A 96 10.44 14.38 -12.43
CA GLY A 96 11.35 13.38 -11.84
C GLY A 96 11.16 13.17 -10.33
N SER A 97 10.35 14.01 -9.66
CA SER A 97 10.01 13.80 -8.26
C SER A 97 8.91 12.73 -8.13
N MET A 98 9.09 11.84 -7.16
CA MET A 98 8.19 10.73 -6.88
C MET A 98 7.82 10.73 -5.40
N LEU A 99 6.52 10.61 -5.14
CA LEU A 99 5.94 10.50 -3.82
C LEU A 99 5.33 9.11 -3.66
N GLU A 100 5.84 8.35 -2.70
CA GLU A 100 5.30 7.05 -2.30
C GLU A 100 4.56 7.22 -0.98
N ILE A 101 3.31 6.78 -0.92
CA ILE A 101 2.50 6.76 0.29
C ILE A 101 2.17 5.30 0.58
N ARG A 102 2.63 4.80 1.72
CA ARG A 102 2.34 3.48 2.26
C ARG A 102 1.41 3.64 3.46
N VAL A 103 0.26 2.99 3.44
CA VAL A 103 -0.67 2.93 4.56
C VAL A 103 -0.85 1.47 4.94
N TYR A 104 -0.50 1.09 6.16
CA TYR A 104 -0.59 -0.30 6.58
C TYR A 104 -0.89 -0.47 8.06
N LYS A 105 -1.32 -1.66 8.45
CA LYS A 105 -1.50 -2.08 9.83
C LYS A 105 -1.10 -3.56 9.92
N ALA A 106 -0.42 -3.94 10.99
CA ALA A 106 0.02 -5.31 11.20
C ALA A 106 -1.16 -6.29 11.06
N GLY A 107 -0.97 -7.37 10.30
CA GLY A 107 -2.01 -8.38 10.06
C GLY A 107 -3.10 -7.99 9.06
N MET A 108 -2.99 -6.85 8.37
CA MET A 108 -3.99 -6.38 7.38
C MET A 108 -3.36 -6.00 6.04
N ILE A 109 -4.16 -6.08 4.97
CA ILE A 109 -3.77 -5.61 3.64
C ILE A 109 -3.81 -4.08 3.62
N GLY A 110 -2.64 -3.49 3.37
CA GLY A 110 -2.46 -2.05 3.29
C GLY A 110 -2.75 -1.46 1.90
N LYS A 111 -2.52 -0.16 1.76
CA LYS A 111 -2.55 0.57 0.48
C LYS A 111 -1.20 1.20 0.18
N TYR A 112 -0.81 1.16 -1.09
CA TYR A 112 0.35 1.85 -1.64
C TYR A 112 -0.12 2.78 -2.75
N THR A 113 0.19 4.06 -2.64
CA THR A 113 -0.06 5.04 -3.70
C THR A 113 1.28 5.62 -4.13
N ARG A 114 1.61 5.47 -5.42
CA ARG A 114 2.76 6.11 -6.05
C ARG A 114 2.28 7.26 -6.92
N PHE A 115 2.86 8.44 -6.72
CA PHE A 115 2.59 9.64 -7.48
C PHE A 115 3.90 10.15 -8.09
N THR A 116 3.99 10.19 -9.41
CA THR A 116 5.22 10.57 -10.13
C THR A 116 4.97 11.79 -10.99
N VAL A 117 5.74 12.85 -10.75
CA VAL A 117 5.67 14.07 -11.55
C VAL A 117 6.48 13.88 -12.83
N ARG A 118 5.82 14.02 -13.99
CA ARG A 118 6.43 13.85 -15.31
C ARG A 118 6.51 15.20 -16.02
N ARG A 119 7.52 15.36 -16.89
CA ARG A 119 7.65 16.56 -17.73
C ARG A 119 6.64 16.48 -18.87
N ALA A 120 5.96 17.60 -19.13
CA ALA A 120 5.00 17.81 -20.22
C ALA A 120 3.84 16.78 -20.25
N LYS A 121 3.59 16.08 -19.15
CA LYS A 121 2.57 15.04 -19.03
C LYS A 121 1.87 15.16 -17.70
N LEU A 122 0.65 14.65 -17.63
CA LEU A 122 -0.05 14.52 -16.35
C LEU A 122 0.76 13.64 -15.39
N PRO A 123 0.71 13.92 -14.09
CA PRO A 123 1.38 13.10 -13.09
C PRO A 123 0.86 11.66 -13.15
N GLY A 124 1.80 10.71 -13.13
CA GLY A 124 1.43 9.30 -13.06
C GLY A 124 0.98 8.97 -11.64
N ARG A 125 -0.23 8.42 -11.50
CA ARG A 125 -0.73 7.87 -10.24
C ARG A 125 -0.89 6.35 -10.38
N SER A 126 -0.42 5.60 -9.39
CA SER A 126 -0.61 4.15 -9.32
C SER A 126 -0.96 3.75 -7.90
N ASP A 127 -2.17 3.22 -7.71
CA ASP A 127 -2.62 2.65 -6.45
C ASP A 127 -2.47 1.13 -6.51
N ARG A 128 -1.88 0.54 -5.46
CA ARG A 128 -1.66 -0.89 -5.28
C ARG A 128 -1.99 -1.25 -3.83
N CYS A 129 -2.12 -2.53 -3.54
CA CYS A 129 -2.27 -3.03 -2.17
C CYS A 129 -0.92 -3.43 -1.59
N LEU A 130 -0.70 -3.19 -0.30
CA LEU A 130 0.47 -3.70 0.41
C LEU A 130 0.13 -5.05 1.02
N SER A 131 0.95 -6.06 0.76
CA SER A 131 0.80 -7.36 1.41
C SER A 131 0.95 -7.25 2.94
N LEU A 132 0.56 -8.32 3.65
CA LEU A 132 0.65 -8.45 5.11
C LEU A 132 2.03 -8.09 5.70
N ASN A 133 3.10 -8.30 4.93
CA ASN A 133 4.47 -8.05 5.37
C ASN A 133 4.97 -6.65 4.99
N HIS A 134 4.13 -5.82 4.36
CA HIS A 134 4.38 -4.42 3.99
C HIS A 134 5.60 -4.17 3.10
N ARG A 135 6.21 -5.24 2.55
CA ARG A 135 7.44 -5.18 1.75
C ARG A 135 7.19 -4.92 0.26
N SER A 136 6.04 -5.38 -0.28
CA SER A 136 5.82 -5.37 -1.73
C SER A 136 4.41 -4.93 -2.09
N PRO A 137 4.27 -3.89 -2.93
CA PRO A 137 2.98 -3.54 -3.55
C PRO A 137 2.54 -4.64 -4.53
N ARG A 138 1.30 -5.10 -4.41
CA ARG A 138 0.63 -6.07 -5.29
C ARG A 138 -0.69 -5.49 -5.80
N SER A 139 -1.30 -6.12 -6.80
CA SER A 139 -2.68 -5.79 -7.20
C SER A 139 -3.62 -6.01 -6.02
N CYS A 140 -4.63 -5.15 -5.89
CA CYS A 140 -5.62 -5.30 -4.83
C CYS A 140 -6.54 -6.49 -5.15
N PRO A 141 -6.79 -7.40 -4.18
CA PRO A 141 -7.78 -8.45 -4.37
C PRO A 141 -9.16 -7.79 -4.46
N GLY A 142 -9.86 -7.97 -5.58
CA GLY A 142 -11.26 -7.54 -5.73
C GLY A 142 -11.60 -6.55 -6.84
N GLY A 143 -10.63 -6.08 -7.65
CA GLY A 143 -10.92 -5.31 -8.88
C GLY A 143 -11.54 -3.94 -8.66
#